data_AF-A0A3D5Z977-F1
#
_entry.id   AF-A0A3D5Z977-F1
#
_cell.length_a   1.000
_cell.length_b   1.000
_cell.length_c   1.000
_cell.angle_alpha   90.00
_cell.angle_beta   90.00
_cell.angle_gamma   90.00
#
_symmetry.space_group_name_H-M   'P 1'
#
loop_
_entity.id
_entity.type
_entity.pdbx_description
1 polymer ?
#
loop_
_entity_poly.entity_id
_entity_poly.type
_entity_poly.pdbx_seq_one_letter_code
_entity_poly.pdbx_strand_id
1 'polypeptide(L)' 'MNYNFTKDFALQADASDPLNSYRDKFVFPEHLGKKALYFTGNSLGLMPKKVREYINEELDDWGKFGVEGHFQSR' A
#
# COMPACT_ATOMS: atom_id res chain seq x y z
N MET A 1 10.24 -22.80 -16.27
CA MET A 1 11.04 -21.92 -15.40
C MET A 1 12.03 -22.79 -14.64
N ASN A 2 13.32 -22.43 -14.66
CA ASN A 2 14.33 -23.06 -13.81
C ASN A 2 14.47 -22.20 -12.56
N TYR A 3 14.24 -22.78 -11.39
CA TYR A 3 14.36 -22.09 -10.11
C TYR A 3 15.67 -22.47 -9.42
N ASN A 4 16.33 -21.49 -8.82
CA ASN A 4 17.55 -21.69 -8.04
C ASN A 4 17.35 -21.13 -6.62
N PHE A 5 17.81 -21.84 -5.61
CA PHE A 5 17.64 -21.48 -4.19
C PHE A 5 18.74 -20.54 -3.69
N THR A 6 19.24 -19.63 -4.55
CA THR A 6 20.28 -18.66 -4.21
C THR A 6 19.68 -17.27 -4.00
N LYS A 7 20.36 -16.45 -3.18
CA LYS A 7 20.00 -15.05 -2.97
C LYS A 7 20.01 -14.24 -4.27
N ASP A 8 20.99 -14.48 -5.14
CA ASP A 8 21.14 -13.76 -6.41
C ASP A 8 19.96 -14.02 -7.34
N PHE A 9 19.45 -15.25 -7.36
CA PHE A 9 18.24 -15.59 -8.12
C PHE A 9 17.03 -14.78 -7.63
N ALA A 10 16.84 -14.66 -6.32
CA ALA A 10 15.76 -13.86 -5.74
C ALA A 10 15.88 -12.37 -6.07
N LEU A 11 17.09 -11.80 -5.97
CA LEU A 11 17.34 -10.40 -6.32
C LEU A 11 17.08 -10.12 -7.82
N GLN A 12 17.46 -11.05 -8.70
CA GLN A 12 17.19 -10.93 -10.13
C GLN A 12 15.68 -11.01 -10.44
N ALA A 13 14.95 -11.88 -9.72
CA ALA A 13 13.51 -11.97 -9.84
C ALA A 13 12.82 -10.68 -9.40
N ASP A 14 13.21 -10.11 -8.25
CA ASP A 14 12.71 -8.80 -7.78
C ASP A 14 12.98 -7.68 -8.79
N ALA A 15 14.18 -7.64 -9.38
CA ALA A 15 14.56 -6.63 -10.36
C ALA A 15 13.80 -6.76 -11.69
N SER A 16 13.40 -7.97 -12.06
CA SER A 16 12.71 -8.27 -13.31
C SER A 16 11.18 -8.23 -13.17
N ASP A 17 10.65 -8.07 -11.96
CA ASP A 17 9.21 -7.97 -11.71
C ASP A 17 8.64 -6.64 -12.24
N PRO A 18 7.77 -6.65 -13.27
CA PRO A 18 7.17 -5.41 -13.79
C PRO A 18 6.25 -4.72 -12.79
N LEU A 19 5.85 -5.40 -11.70
CA LEU A 19 4.98 -4.87 -10.65
C LEU A 19 5.76 -4.36 -9.43
N ASN A 20 7.10 -4.41 -9.41
CA ASN A 20 7.90 -4.09 -8.22
C ASN A 20 7.55 -2.72 -7.61
N SER A 21 7.23 -1.73 -8.45
CA SER A 21 6.87 -0.37 -8.07
C SER A 21 5.57 -0.27 -7.26
N TYR A 22 4.69 -1.26 -7.33
CA TYR A 22 3.47 -1.29 -6.53
C TYR A 22 3.78 -1.47 -5.05
N ARG A 23 4.91 -2.07 -4.69
CA ARG A 23 5.33 -2.22 -3.30
C ARG A 23 5.40 -0.86 -2.59
N ASP A 24 5.80 0.19 -3.32
CA ASP A 24 5.91 1.54 -2.77
C ASP A 24 4.55 2.24 -2.60
N LYS A 25 3.45 1.65 -3.06
CA LYS A 25 2.09 2.16 -2.84
C LYS A 25 1.51 1.76 -1.49
N PHE A 26 2.18 0.92 -0.71
CA PHE A 26 1.69 0.40 0.57
C PHE A 26 2.57 0.84 1.75
N VAL A 27 1.97 0.92 2.92
CA VAL A 27 2.68 1.14 4.20
C VAL A 27 3.05 -0.21 4.78
N PHE A 28 4.34 -0.47 4.90
CA PHE A 28 4.86 -1.68 5.54
C PHE A 28 5.12 -1.40 7.03
N PRO A 29 4.62 -2.25 7.95
CA PRO A 29 4.98 -2.13 9.35
C PRO A 29 6.48 -2.40 9.54
N GLU A 30 7.06 -1.74 10.53
CA GLU A 30 8.44 -1.96 10.94
C GLU A 30 8.51 -2.82 12.20
N HIS A 31 9.50 -3.70 12.23
CA HIS A 31 9.87 -4.49 13.38
C HIS A 31 11.38 -4.36 13.58
N LEU A 32 11.80 -3.82 14.74
CA LEU A 32 13.21 -3.57 15.06
C LEU A 32 13.94 -2.72 13.99
N GLY A 33 13.27 -1.68 13.46
CA GLY A 33 13.82 -0.77 12.46
C GLY A 33 13.96 -1.36 11.05
N LYS A 34 13.32 -2.51 10.77
CA LYS A 34 13.27 -3.14 9.45
C LYS A 34 11.83 -3.39 9.03
N LYS A 35 11.54 -3.26 7.73
CA LYS A 35 10.23 -3.65 7.17
C LYS A 35 9.97 -5.12 7.51
N ALA A 36 8.78 -5.41 8.05
CA ALA A 36 8.38 -6.77 8.36
C ALA A 36 8.18 -7.60 7.09
N LEU A 37 8.44 -8.91 7.18
CA LEU A 37 8.00 -9.89 6.20
C LEU A 37 6.51 -10.18 6.43
N TYR A 38 5.66 -9.50 5.68
CA TYR A 38 4.21 -9.50 5.92
C TYR A 38 3.49 -10.52 5.03
N PHE A 39 3.39 -11.76 5.50
CA PHE A 39 2.75 -12.88 4.78
C PHE A 39 1.33 -13.19 5.25
N THR A 40 0.63 -12.21 5.81
CA THR A 40 -0.75 -12.33 6.31
C THR A 40 -1.73 -11.43 5.56
N GLY A 41 -1.36 -10.97 4.36
CA GLY A 41 -2.17 -10.08 3.51
C GLY A 41 -3.50 -10.69 3.07
N ASN A 42 -3.65 -12.01 3.17
CA ASN A 42 -4.89 -12.74 2.92
C ASN A 42 -5.95 -12.52 4.01
N SER A 43 -5.55 -12.11 5.21
CA SER A 43 -6.47 -11.82 6.31
C SER A 43 -6.71 -10.32 6.44
N LEU A 44 -5.62 -9.55 6.52
CA LEU A 44 -5.67 -8.09 6.54
C LEU A 44 -4.63 -7.54 5.57
N GLY A 45 -5.08 -6.83 4.55
CA GLY A 45 -4.19 -6.21 3.57
C GLY A 45 -3.37 -5.06 4.19
N LEU A 46 -2.16 -4.83 3.66
CA LEU A 46 -1.42 -3.62 3.99
C LEU A 46 -2.22 -2.39 3.54
N MET A 47 -2.14 -1.32 4.32
CA MET A 47 -2.82 -0.06 3.98
C MET A 47 -2.16 0.57 2.72
N PRO A 48 -2.93 0.84 1.65
CA PRO A 48 -2.46 1.71 0.57
C PRO A 48 -2.20 3.13 1.09
N LYS A 49 -1.11 3.76 0.66
CA LYS A 49 -0.73 5.12 1.10
C LYS A 49 -1.82 6.16 0.81
N LYS A 50 -2.54 6.00 -0.30
CA LYS A 50 -3.64 6.88 -0.73
C LYS A 50 -4.87 6.85 0.17
N VAL A 51 -5.06 5.81 1.00
CA VAL A 51 -6.25 5.73 1.86
C VAL A 51 -6.34 6.93 2.80
N ARG A 52 -5.20 7.40 3.32
CA ARG A 52 -5.19 8.58 4.21
C ARG A 52 -5.64 9.86 3.50
N GLU A 53 -5.21 10.03 2.25
CA GLU A 53 -5.59 11.18 1.42
C GLU A 53 -7.10 11.19 1.20
N TYR A 54 -7.66 10.09 0.68
CA TYR A 54 -9.08 10.02 0.36
C TYR A 54 -9.96 10.14 1.62
N ILE A 55 -9.59 9.49 2.73
CA ILE A 55 -10.36 9.64 3.97
C ILE A 55 -10.32 11.10 4.47
N ASN A 56 -9.19 11.78 4.37
CA ASN A 56 -9.11 13.18 4.77
C ASN A 56 -9.96 14.08 3.86
N GLU A 57 -9.99 13.82 2.55
CA GLU A 57 -10.85 14.56 1.61
C GLU A 57 -12.33 14.44 2.01
N GLU A 58 -12.82 13.23 2.30
CA GLU A 58 -14.20 13.02 2.75
C GLU A 58 -14.51 13.73 4.09
N LEU A 59 -13.56 13.70 5.03
CA LEU A 59 -13.70 14.37 6.32
C LEU A 59 -13.71 15.90 6.17
N ASP A 60 -12.88 16.44 5.29
CA ASP A 60 -12.79 17.87 5.00
C ASP A 60 -14.08 18.36 4.32
N ASP A 61 -14.59 17.61 3.33
CA ASP A 61 -15.84 17.93 2.64
C ASP A 61 -17.04 17.85 3.59
N TRP A 62 -17.08 16.82 4.45
CA TRP A 62 -18.12 16.72 5.48
C TRP A 62 -18.09 17.90 6.45
N GLY A 63 -16.90 18.25 6.96
CA GLY A 63 -16.74 19.39 7.88
C GLY A 63 -17.09 20.73 7.23
N LYS A 64 -16.83 20.90 5.94
CA LYS A 64 -17.07 22.14 5.20
C LYS A 64 -18.52 22.33 4.78
N PHE A 65 -19.16 21.27 4.28
CA PHE A 65 -20.47 21.37 3.63
C PHE A 65 -21.61 20.73 4.43
N GLY A 66 -21.32 19.86 5.40
CA GLY A 66 -22.36 19.11 6.10
C GLY A 66 -23.24 18.33 5.13
N VAL A 67 -24.57 18.51 5.22
CA VAL A 67 -25.53 17.84 4.33
C VAL A 67 -25.41 18.28 2.87
N GLU A 68 -24.93 19.51 2.61
CA GLU A 68 -24.71 20.01 1.25
C GLU A 68 -23.56 19.28 0.54
N GLY A 69 -22.74 18.52 1.28
CA GLY A 69 -21.69 17.66 0.73
C GLY A 69 -22.22 16.70 -0.33
N HIS A 70 -23.48 16.22 -0.22
CA HIS A 70 -24.10 15.38 -1.24
C HIS A 70 -24.12 15.98 -2.66
N PHE A 71 -24.04 17.30 -2.78
CA PHE A 71 -24.07 18.01 -4.06
C PHE A 71 -22.76 18.75 -4.38
N GLN A 72 -21.94 19.04 -3.36
CA GLN A 72 -20.75 19.90 -3.49
C GLN A 72 -19.43 19.19 -3.20
N SER A 73 -19.44 17.97 -2.64
CA SER A 73 -18.22 17.17 -2.46
C SER A 73 -17.66 16.75 -3.82
N ARG A 74 -16.37 16.42 -3.85
CA ARG A 74 -15.65 16.03 -5.09
C ARG A 74 -15.78 14.55 -5.42
#